data_AF-A0A973STD4-F1
#
_entry.id   AF-A0A973STD4-F1
#
_cell.length_a   1.000
_cell.length_b   1.000
_cell.length_c   1.000
_cell.angle_alpha   90.00
_cell.angle_beta   90.00
_cell.angle_gamma   90.00
#
_symmetry.space_group_name_H-M   'P 1'
#
loop_
_entity.id
_entity.type
_entity.pdbx_description
1 polymer ?
#
loop_
_entity_poly.entity_id
_entity_poly.type
_entity_poly.pdbx_seq_one_letter_code
_entity_poly.pdbx_strand_id
1 'polypeptide(L)' 'TVADFRTILGYAQQHHLARLTFWSANRDRPCTGGGADSCSGVAQQAWDYTRVFAQYTG' A
#
# COMPACT_ATOMS: atom_id res chain seq x y z
N THR A 1 4.48 -5.15 4.77
CA THR A 1 4.68 -4.03 5.71
C THR A 1 4.76 -2.72 4.93
N VAL A 2 4.74 -1.56 5.59
CA VAL A 2 4.93 -0.26 4.92
C VAL A 2 6.32 -0.16 4.26
N ALA A 3 7.32 -0.84 4.81
CA ALA A 3 8.66 -0.90 4.21
C ALA A 3 8.64 -1.59 2.84
N ASP A 4 7.92 -2.70 2.69
CA ASP A 4 7.82 -3.43 1.42
C ASP A 4 7.17 -2.57 0.32
N PHE A 5 6.16 -1.76 0.68
CA PHE A 5 5.55 -0.80 -0.24
C PHE A 5 6.55 0.26 -0.73
N ARG A 6 7.49 0.69 0.11
CA ARG A 6 8.55 1.63 -0.31
C ARG A 6 9.53 0.96 -1.27
N THR A 7 9.90 -0.30 -1.01
CA THR A 7 10.76 -1.09 -1.90
C THR A 7 10.10 -1.28 -3.27
N ILE A 8 8.80 -1.64 -3.29
CA ILE A 8 8.04 -1.83 -4.53
C ILE A 8 7.90 -0.50 -5.29
N LEU A 9 7.62 0.62 -4.60
CA LEU A 9 7.60 1.95 -5.22
C LEU A 9 8.94 2.27 -5.89
N GLY A 10 10.05 2.07 -5.19
CA GLY A 10 11.39 2.34 -5.73
C GLY A 10 11.68 1.53 -6.98
N TYR A 11 11.32 0.24 -7.01
CA TYR A 11 11.43 -0.59 -8.20
C TYR A 11 10.57 -0.06 -9.36
N ALA A 12 9.31 0.29 -9.08
CA ALA A 12 8.40 0.81 -10.09
C ALA A 12 8.90 2.12 -10.71
N GLN A 13 9.45 3.02 -9.89
CA GLN A 13 10.07 4.28 -10.33
C GLN A 13 11.34 4.05 -11.15
N GLN A 14 12.21 3.13 -10.73
CA GLN A 14 13.45 2.83 -11.45
C GLN A 14 13.20 2.28 -12.86
N HIS A 15 12.12 1.51 -13.04
CA HIS A 15 11.83 0.81 -14.28
C HIS A 15 10.71 1.46 -15.11
N HIS A 16 10.18 2.60 -14.68
CA HIS A 16 9.08 3.30 -15.35
C HIS A 16 7.91 2.38 -15.72
N LEU A 17 7.42 1.61 -14.75
CA LEU A 17 6.35 0.64 -14.99
C LEU A 17 5.05 1.34 -15.38
N ALA A 18 4.36 0.89 -16.42
CA ALA A 18 3.13 1.54 -16.87
C ALA A 18 2.03 1.68 -15.78
N ARG A 19 2.06 0.86 -14.71
CA ARG A 19 1.06 0.90 -13.64
C ARG A 19 1.58 0.31 -12.33
N LEU A 20 1.21 0.95 -11.21
CA LEU A 20 1.42 0.47 -9.85
C LEU A 20 0.09 0.48 -9.06
N THR A 21 -0.34 -0.67 -8.53
CA THR A 21 -1.61 -0.81 -7.79
C THR A 21 -1.50 -1.86 -6.69
N PHE A 22 -2.40 -1.83 -5.71
CA PHE A 22 -2.49 -2.86 -4.67
C PHE A 22 -3.95 -3.21 -4.34
N TRP A 23 -4.16 -4.38 -3.74
CA TRP A 23 -5.45 -4.80 -3.19
C TRP A 23 -5.44 -4.69 -1.66
N SER A 24 -6.32 -3.93 -1.03
CA SER A 24 -7.31 -3.00 -1.59
C SER A 24 -7.38 -1.75 -0.72
N ALA A 25 -7.97 -0.68 -1.25
CA ALA A 25 -8.11 0.59 -0.55
C ALA A 25 -8.83 0.42 0.81
N ASN A 26 -9.89 -0.38 0.86
CA ASN A 26 -10.70 -0.58 2.07
C ASN A 26 -9.91 -1.25 3.19
N ARG A 27 -8.84 -1.99 2.84
CA ARG A 27 -7.97 -2.71 3.78
C ARG A 27 -6.76 -1.91 4.25
N ASP A 28 -6.49 -0.73 3.69
CA ASP A 28 -5.33 0.11 4.03
C ASP A 28 -5.53 0.86 5.36
N ARG A 29 -5.64 0.10 6.44
CA ARG A 29 -5.88 0.59 7.80
C ARG A 29 -5.57 -0.49 8.86
N PRO A 30 -5.21 -0.09 10.09
CA PRO A 30 -5.08 -1.01 11.20
C PRO A 30 -6.40 -1.74 11.51
N CYS A 31 -6.29 -2.96 12.02
CA CYS A 31 -7.44 -3.78 12.38
C CYS A 31 -8.02 -3.35 13.74
N THR A 32 -9.32 -3.08 13.76
CA THR A 32 -10.09 -2.76 14.98
C THR A 32 -11.25 -3.75 15.21
N GLY A 33 -11.17 -4.93 14.59
CA GLY A 33 -12.27 -5.89 14.44
C GLY A 33 -12.80 -5.94 12.99
N GLY A 34 -13.79 -6.80 12.74
CA GLY A 34 -14.37 -7.03 11.41
C GLY A 34 -13.76 -8.22 10.65
N GLY A 35 -14.25 -8.48 9.43
CA GLY A 35 -13.78 -9.57 8.57
C GLY A 35 -12.44 -9.29 7.90
N ALA A 36 -11.87 -10.27 7.20
CA ALA A 36 -10.57 -10.14 6.53
C ALA A 36 -10.51 -8.99 5.49
N ASP A 37 -11.67 -8.57 4.98
CA ASP A 37 -11.81 -7.50 3.99
C ASP A 37 -11.83 -6.08 4.58
N SER A 38 -11.83 -5.92 5.91
CA SER A 38 -11.90 -4.59 6.54
C SER A 38 -10.55 -3.99 6.93
N CYS A 39 -9.47 -4.77 6.96
CA CYS A 39 -8.14 -4.28 7.35
C CYS A 39 -7.02 -5.17 6.78
N SER A 40 -5.77 -4.69 6.88
CA SER A 40 -4.62 -5.37 6.26
C SER A 40 -4.06 -6.55 7.07
N GLY A 41 -4.35 -6.60 8.38
CA GLY A 41 -3.72 -7.54 9.31
C GLY A 41 -2.27 -7.19 9.67
N VAL A 42 -1.78 -6.02 9.24
CA VAL A 42 -0.39 -5.57 9.44
C VAL A 42 -0.39 -4.28 10.24
N ALA A 43 0.58 -4.11 11.14
CA ALA A 43 0.76 -2.86 11.88
C ALA A 43 1.07 -1.71 10.89
N GLN A 44 0.17 -0.74 10.81
CA GLN A 44 0.26 0.46 9.97
C GLN A 44 -0.69 1.55 10.49
N GLN A 45 -0.54 2.79 10.03
CA GLN A 45 -1.57 3.81 10.14
C GLN A 45 -2.55 3.75 8.97
N ALA A 46 -3.74 4.32 9.15
CA ALA A 46 -4.73 4.40 8.08
C ALA A 46 -4.15 5.14 6.87
N TRP A 47 -4.22 4.50 5.69
CA TRP A 47 -3.78 5.01 4.40
C TRP A 47 -2.26 5.03 4.15
N ASP A 48 -1.46 4.31 4.94
CA ASP A 48 0.00 4.29 4.74
C ASP A 48 0.40 3.71 3.38
N TYR A 49 -0.26 2.66 2.91
CA TYR A 49 0.09 2.05 1.61
C TYR A 49 -0.27 2.97 0.46
N THR A 50 -1.45 3.60 0.53
CA THR A 50 -1.92 4.61 -0.43
C THR A 50 -0.96 5.80 -0.45
N ARG A 51 -0.54 6.32 0.71
CA ARG A 51 0.42 7.44 0.79
C ARG A 51 1.76 7.10 0.15
N VAL A 52 2.23 5.86 0.26
CA VAL A 52 3.47 5.43 -0.40
C VAL A 52 3.25 5.36 -1.92
N PHE A 53 2.26 4.61 -2.40
CA PHE A 53 2.04 4.44 -3.84
C PHE A 53 1.58 5.71 -4.56
N ALA A 54 0.94 6.67 -3.88
CA ALA A 54 0.58 7.97 -4.45
C ALA A 54 1.79 8.83 -4.84
N GLN A 55 3.00 8.47 -4.41
CA GLN A 55 4.25 9.13 -4.84
C GLN A 55 4.76 8.62 -6.19
N TYR A 56 4.10 7.62 -6.79
CA TYR A 56 4.49 7.11 -8.10
C TYR A 56 4.10 8.10 -9.21
N THR A 57 5.07 8.49 -10.04
CA THR A 57 4.89 9.52 -11.09
C THR A 57 5.14 9.02 -12.52
N GLY A 58 5.24 7.71 -12.74
CA GLY A 58 5.58 7.13 -14.06
C GLY A 58 7.06 6.89 -14.22
#